data_AF-A0A7S1RRH2-F1
#
_entry.id   AF-A0A7S1RRH2-F1
#
_cell.length_a   1.000
_cell.length_b   1.000
_cell.length_c   1.000
_cell.angle_alpha   90.00
_cell.angle_beta   90.00
_cell.angle_gamma   90.00
#
_symmetry.space_group_name_H-M   'P 1'
#
loop_
_entity.id
_entity.type
_entity.pdbx_description
1 polymer ?
#
loop_
_entity_poly.entity_id
_entity_poly.type
_entity_poly.pdbx_seq_one_letter_code
_entity_poly.pdbx_strand_id
1 'polypeptide(L)'
;APFGSCQNAYTSFDRTVYTLHVPTDKEGLVTESLTVLREFAYFTRISEEDLDKERKVVLEEWRESRSAQGRLSEKYIKALCKGCKWCERLPIGKEEVIRGVPARVLRSFYSRYYHPARMAV
;
A
#
# COMPACT_ATOMS: atom_id res chain seq x y z
N ALA A 1 -11.75 -13.71 -9.24
CA ALA A 1 -12.71 -12.94 -8.41
C ALA A 1 -12.54 -11.45 -8.73
N PRO A 2 -13.58 -10.61 -8.67
CA PRO A 2 -13.43 -9.18 -8.94
C PRO A 2 -12.61 -8.47 -7.85
N PHE A 3 -11.81 -7.49 -8.28
CA PHE A 3 -11.00 -6.64 -7.41
C PHE A 3 -11.92 -5.80 -6.50
N GLY A 4 -11.56 -5.62 -5.22
CA GLY A 4 -12.32 -4.85 -4.24
C GLY A 4 -13.27 -5.65 -3.34
N SER A 5 -14.07 -6.58 -3.87
CA SER A 5 -15.01 -7.38 -3.06
C SER A 5 -14.40 -8.66 -2.48
N CYS A 6 -13.38 -9.23 -3.16
CA CYS A 6 -12.70 -10.44 -2.71
C CYS A 6 -11.20 -10.24 -2.41
N GLN A 7 -10.64 -9.09 -2.78
CA GLN A 7 -9.23 -8.76 -2.56
C GLN A 7 -9.10 -7.26 -2.28
N ASN A 8 -8.31 -6.91 -1.25
CA ASN A 8 -7.99 -5.53 -0.94
C ASN A 8 -6.57 -5.41 -0.37
N ALA A 9 -6.02 -4.19 -0.42
CA ALA A 9 -4.81 -3.82 0.28
C ALA A 9 -4.94 -2.42 0.85
N TYR A 10 -4.37 -2.17 2.03
CA TYR A 10 -4.28 -0.81 2.57
C TYR A 10 -2.94 -0.56 3.24
N THR A 11 -2.54 0.71 3.26
CA THR A 11 -1.31 1.18 3.92
C THR A 11 -1.67 2.16 5.03
N SER A 12 -1.18 1.88 6.24
CA SER A 12 -1.25 2.76 7.40
C SER A 12 0.14 3.31 7.72
N PHE A 13 0.28 4.03 8.84
CA PHE A 13 1.54 4.60 9.29
C PHE A 13 2.64 3.56 9.56
N ASP A 14 2.25 2.35 9.95
CA ASP A 14 3.14 1.32 10.52
C ASP A 14 3.05 -0.03 9.81
N ARG A 15 2.07 -0.23 8.91
CA ARG A 15 1.83 -1.51 8.26
C ARG A 15 1.19 -1.38 6.88
N THR A 16 1.44 -2.39 6.05
CA THR A 16 0.70 -2.66 4.82
C THR A 16 0.01 -4.01 5.00
N VAL A 17 -1.29 -4.07 4.71
CA VAL A 17 -2.10 -5.29 4.90
C VAL A 17 -2.70 -5.69 3.57
N TYR A 18 -2.57 -6.97 3.23
CA TYR A 18 -3.21 -7.61 2.09
C TYR A 18 -4.30 -8.56 2.60
N THR A 19 -5.51 -8.45 2.05
CA THR A 19 -6.64 -9.29 2.45
C THR A 19 -7.20 -10.01 1.23
N LEU A 20 -7.35 -11.33 1.34
CA LEU A 20 -8.03 -12.18 0.36
C LEU A 20 -9.21 -12.88 1.04
N HIS A 21 -10.41 -12.71 0.49
CA HIS A 21 -11.58 -13.48 0.89
C HIS A 21 -11.74 -14.66 -0.04
N VAL A 22 -11.57 -15.86 0.50
CA VAL A 22 -11.40 -17.09 -0.27
C VAL A 22 -12.44 -18.12 0.19
N PRO A 23 -13.18 -18.77 -0.73
CA PRO A 23 -14.05 -19.90 -0.39
C PRO A 23 -13.23 -21.07 0.17
N THR A 24 -13.68 -21.65 1.28
CA THR A 24 -13.01 -22.78 1.96
C THR A 24 -13.65 -24.13 1.60
N ASP A 25 -14.76 -24.11 0.87
CA ASP A 25 -15.54 -25.27 0.42
C ASP A 25 -14.95 -25.93 -0.85
N LYS A 26 -14.03 -25.25 -1.53
CA LYS A 26 -13.34 -25.75 -2.72
C LYS A 26 -11.90 -26.09 -2.40
N GLU A 27 -11.55 -27.34 -2.64
CA GLU A 27 -10.20 -27.85 -2.44
C GLU A 27 -9.19 -27.06 -3.30
N GLY A 28 -8.02 -26.76 -2.72
CA GLY A 28 -6.92 -26.07 -3.42
C GLY A 28 -6.96 -24.53 -3.40
N LEU A 29 -8.13 -23.89 -3.26
CA LEU A 29 -8.21 -22.41 -3.33
C LEU A 29 -7.47 -21.70 -2.21
N VAL A 30 -7.47 -22.26 -0.99
CA VAL A 30 -6.71 -21.71 0.14
C VAL A 30 -5.20 -21.75 -0.16
N THR A 31 -4.71 -22.86 -0.69
CA THR A 31 -3.30 -23.04 -1.08
C THR A 31 -2.89 -22.08 -2.20
N GLU A 32 -3.75 -21.90 -3.20
CA GLU A 32 -3.55 -20.94 -4.28
C GLU A 32 -3.49 -19.49 -3.73
N SER A 33 -4.37 -19.16 -2.79
CA SER A 33 -4.41 -17.82 -2.19
C SER A 33 -3.16 -17.53 -1.35
N LEU A 34 -2.64 -18.52 -0.62
CA LEU A 34 -1.35 -18.41 0.06
C LEU A 34 -0.19 -18.24 -0.94
N THR A 35 -0.29 -18.86 -2.12
CA THR A 35 0.69 -18.67 -3.20
C THR A 35 0.67 -17.24 -3.73
N VAL A 36 -0.51 -16.66 -3.95
CA VAL A 36 -0.66 -15.24 -4.34
C VAL A 36 -0.08 -14.31 -3.27
N LEU A 37 -0.35 -14.55 -1.98
CA LEU A 37 0.23 -13.77 -0.88
C LEU A 37 1.75 -13.88 -0.84
N ARG A 38 2.31 -15.07 -1.12
CA ARG A 38 3.76 -15.28 -1.25
C ARG A 38 4.33 -14.47 -2.42
N GLU A 39 3.65 -14.37 -3.55
CA GLU A 39 4.11 -13.54 -4.67
C GLU A 39 4.16 -12.05 -4.30
N PHE A 40 3.12 -11.54 -3.61
CA PHE A 40 3.13 -10.16 -3.11
C PHE A 40 4.24 -9.95 -2.08
N ALA A 41 4.48 -10.92 -1.20
CA ALA A 41 5.48 -10.83 -0.15
C ALA A 41 6.94 -10.89 -0.66
N TYR A 42 7.25 -11.70 -1.68
CA TYR A 42 8.64 -11.99 -2.05
C TYR A 42 9.02 -11.70 -3.50
N PHE A 43 8.07 -11.69 -4.43
CA PHE A 43 8.36 -11.73 -5.86
C PHE A 43 7.72 -10.58 -6.64
N THR A 44 7.37 -9.49 -5.96
CA THR A 44 6.77 -8.33 -6.63
C THR A 44 7.76 -7.69 -7.59
N ARG A 45 7.40 -7.68 -8.88
CA ARG A 45 8.13 -6.95 -9.91
C ARG A 45 7.84 -5.46 -9.78
N ILE A 46 8.89 -4.65 -9.68
CA ILE A 46 8.79 -3.19 -9.66
C ILE A 46 9.62 -2.62 -10.80
N SER A 47 8.99 -2.52 -11.98
CA SER A 47 9.56 -1.93 -13.20
C SER A 47 9.21 -0.43 -13.30
N GLU A 48 9.95 0.33 -14.11
CA GLU A 48 9.59 1.74 -14.36
C GLU A 48 8.26 1.84 -15.12
N GLU A 49 7.97 0.90 -16.03
CA GLU A 49 6.72 0.88 -16.80
C GLU A 49 5.48 0.62 -15.91
N ASP A 50 5.56 -0.37 -15.01
CA ASP A 50 4.49 -0.65 -14.06
C ASP A 50 4.27 0.55 -13.12
N LEU A 51 5.37 1.19 -12.70
CA LEU A 51 5.31 2.38 -11.85
C LEU A 51 4.67 3.58 -12.57
N ASP A 52 4.97 3.82 -13.84
CA ASP A 52 4.38 4.91 -14.61
C ASP A 52 2.85 4.79 -14.73
N LYS A 53 2.34 3.56 -14.77
CA LYS A 53 0.89 3.28 -14.74
C LYS A 53 0.31 3.59 -13.36
N GLU A 54 0.93 3.09 -12.30
CA GLU A 54 0.46 3.28 -10.92
C GLU A 54 0.56 4.73 -10.45
N ARG A 55 1.52 5.52 -10.94
CA ARG A 55 1.62 6.95 -10.59
C ARG A 55 0.32 7.70 -10.88
N LYS A 56 -0.39 7.35 -11.97
CA LYS A 56 -1.66 8.00 -12.31
C LYS A 56 -2.73 7.66 -11.28
N VAL A 57 -2.83 6.40 -10.89
CA VAL A 57 -3.80 5.91 -9.90
C VAL A 57 -3.56 6.59 -8.55
N VAL A 58 -2.33 6.54 -8.04
CA VAL A 58 -1.95 7.13 -6.74
C VAL A 58 -2.10 8.67 -6.75
N LEU A 59 -1.89 9.33 -7.89
CA LEU A 59 -2.15 10.77 -8.02
C LEU A 59 -3.64 11.11 -7.92
N GLU A 60 -4.52 10.28 -8.48
CA GLU A 60 -5.97 10.48 -8.30
C GLU A 60 -6.40 10.23 -6.85
N GLU A 61 -5.90 9.18 -6.19
CA GLU A 61 -6.14 8.97 -4.75
C GLU A 61 -5.63 10.15 -3.91
N TRP A 62 -4.46 10.69 -4.26
CA TRP A 62 -3.93 11.89 -3.63
C TRP A 62 -4.86 13.08 -3.82
N ARG A 63 -5.43 13.28 -5.03
CA ARG A 63 -6.41 14.34 -5.31
C ARG A 63 -7.69 14.17 -4.50
N GLU A 64 -8.23 12.96 -4.41
CA GLU A 64 -9.42 12.66 -3.60
C GLU A 64 -9.19 12.99 -2.12
N SER A 65 -7.97 12.73 -1.62
CA SER A 65 -7.57 13.10 -0.26
C SER A 65 -7.54 14.62 -0.01
N ARG A 66 -7.62 15.46 -1.05
CA ARG A 66 -7.67 16.93 -0.91
C ARG A 66 -9.09 17.47 -0.73
N SER A 67 -10.11 16.61 -0.64
CA SER A 67 -11.48 16.98 -0.29
C SER A 67 -11.57 17.71 1.07
N ALA A 68 -12.71 18.33 1.38
CA ALA A 68 -12.92 19.01 2.66
C ALA A 68 -12.68 18.07 3.86
N GLN A 69 -13.19 16.83 3.76
CA GLN A 69 -12.98 15.79 4.78
C GLN A 69 -11.50 15.43 4.90
N GLY A 70 -10.79 15.22 3.78
CA GLY A 70 -9.37 14.88 3.82
C GLY A 70 -8.50 15.98 4.43
N ARG A 71 -8.77 17.25 4.12
CA ARG A 71 -8.07 18.41 4.74
C ARG A 71 -8.34 18.51 6.25
N LEU A 72 -9.57 18.22 6.67
CA LEU A 72 -9.92 18.19 8.09
C LEU A 72 -9.17 17.05 8.80
N SER A 73 -9.20 15.84 8.25
CA SER A 73 -8.49 14.67 8.76
C SER A 73 -6.98 14.92 8.87
N GLU A 74 -6.37 15.55 7.87
CA GLU A 74 -4.95 15.90 7.91
C GLU A 74 -4.62 16.86 9.06
N LYS A 75 -5.39 17.94 9.23
CA LYS A 75 -5.19 18.87 10.35
C LYS A 75 -5.38 18.19 11.70
N TYR A 76 -6.40 17.35 11.80
CA TYR A 76 -6.69 16.58 13.01
C TYR A 76 -5.53 15.65 13.38
N ILE A 77 -5.04 14.85 12.43
CA ILE A 77 -3.91 13.93 12.64
C ILE A 77 -2.64 14.71 13.01
N LYS A 78 -2.36 15.83 12.34
CA LYS A 78 -1.18 16.67 12.66
C LYS A 78 -1.24 17.24 14.07
N ALA A 79 -2.41 17.65 14.53
CA ALA A 79 -2.60 18.14 15.90
C ALA A 79 -2.45 16.99 16.92
N LEU A 80 -3.09 15.86 16.67
CA LEU A 80 -3.08 14.68 17.55
C LEU A 80 -1.67 14.09 17.70
N CYS A 81 -0.91 14.00 16.61
CA CYS A 81 0.42 13.39 16.58
C CYS A 81 1.55 14.42 16.69
N LYS A 82 1.28 15.62 17.21
CA LYS A 82 2.29 16.68 17.32
C LYS A 82 3.50 16.18 18.14
N GLY A 83 4.70 16.29 17.56
CA GLY A 83 5.94 15.79 18.16
C GLY A 83 6.30 14.35 17.78
N CYS A 84 5.40 13.61 17.13
CA CYS A 84 5.65 12.27 16.60
C CYS A 84 5.93 12.32 15.10
N LYS A 85 6.71 11.36 14.57
CA LYS A 85 6.99 11.28 13.12
C LYS A 85 5.74 11.16 12.25
N TRP A 86 4.63 10.65 12.80
CA TRP A 86 3.37 10.48 12.06
C TRP A 86 2.76 11.79 11.57
N CYS A 87 2.99 12.93 12.25
CA CYS A 87 2.48 14.22 11.77
C CYS A 87 3.16 14.71 10.47
N GLU A 88 4.32 14.14 10.12
CA GLU A 88 5.10 14.46 8.91
C GLU A 88 5.10 13.33 7.87
N ARG A 89 4.45 12.20 8.17
CA ARG A 89 4.54 10.95 7.40
C ARG A 89 3.15 10.36 7.14
N LEU A 90 2.25 11.17 6.62
CA LEU A 90 0.95 10.66 6.16
C LEU A 90 1.15 9.58 5.07
N PRO A 91 0.41 8.45 5.12
CA PRO A 91 0.62 7.33 4.20
C PRO A 91 0.54 7.70 2.72
N ILE A 92 -0.34 8.63 2.34
CA ILE A 92 -0.49 9.09 0.94
C ILE A 92 0.78 9.79 0.41
N GLY A 93 1.68 10.24 1.28
CA GLY A 93 2.93 10.87 0.89
C GLY A 93 2.76 12.29 0.32
N LYS A 94 3.67 12.66 -0.58
CA LYS A 94 3.71 13.99 -1.20
C LYS A 94 3.61 13.88 -2.72
N GLU A 95 2.89 14.80 -3.35
CA GLU A 95 2.74 14.85 -4.82
C GLU A 95 4.09 14.85 -5.55
N GLU A 96 5.06 15.65 -5.08
CA GLU A 96 6.41 15.72 -5.65
C GLU A 96 7.12 14.35 -5.68
N VAL A 97 6.91 13.54 -4.65
CA VAL A 97 7.49 12.20 -4.53
C VAL A 97 6.75 11.24 -5.45
N ILE A 98 5.42 11.27 -5.46
CA ILE A 98 4.60 10.40 -6.32
C ILE A 98 4.97 10.59 -7.80
N ARG A 99 5.16 11.84 -8.23
CA ARG A 99 5.48 12.16 -9.63
C ARG A 99 6.87 11.68 -10.08
N GLY A 100 7.84 11.66 -9.17
CA GLY A 100 9.26 11.53 -9.53
C GLY A 100 10.02 10.39 -8.89
N VAL A 101 9.41 9.61 -7.99
CA VAL A 101 10.12 8.51 -7.33
C VAL A 101 10.56 7.46 -8.36
N PRO A 102 11.85 7.11 -8.44
CA PRO A 102 12.33 6.10 -9.38
C PRO A 102 12.08 4.69 -8.82
N ALA A 103 11.86 3.72 -9.70
CA ALA A 103 11.54 2.34 -9.29
C ALA A 103 12.64 1.72 -8.40
N ARG A 104 13.91 2.15 -8.55
CA ARG A 104 15.02 1.71 -7.67
C ARG A 104 14.78 2.01 -6.19
N VAL A 105 14.14 3.13 -5.86
CA VAL A 105 13.86 3.52 -4.47
C VAL A 105 12.76 2.63 -3.91
N LEU A 106 11.73 2.34 -4.69
CA LEU A 106 10.66 1.43 -4.30
C LEU A 106 11.16 -0.01 -4.14
N ARG A 107 12.02 -0.49 -5.03
CA ARG A 107 12.71 -1.79 -4.87
C ARG A 107 13.54 -1.87 -3.59
N SER A 108 14.22 -0.78 -3.24
CA SER A 108 14.99 -0.70 -2.00
C SER A 108 14.08 -0.72 -0.77
N PHE A 109 12.94 -0.03 -0.82
CA PHE A 109 11.92 -0.08 0.23
C PHE A 109 11.36 -1.49 0.39
N TYR A 110 10.94 -2.11 -0.72
CA TYR A 110 10.41 -3.47 -0.76
C TYR A 110 11.42 -4.47 -0.16
N SER A 111 12.66 -4.48 -0.65
CA SER A 111 13.72 -5.37 -0.16
C SER A 111 14.01 -5.18 1.33
N ARG A 112 13.86 -3.95 1.84
CA ARG A 112 14.12 -3.65 3.25
C ARG A 112 13.00 -4.11 4.17
N TYR A 113 11.73 -3.91 3.79
CA TYR A 113 10.59 -4.08 4.69
C TYR A 113 9.80 -5.37 4.44
N TYR A 114 9.79 -5.89 3.22
CA TYR A 114 9.11 -7.14 2.87
C TYR A 114 10.01 -8.35 3.18
N HIS A 115 10.39 -8.47 4.45
CA HIS A 115 11.21 -9.55 4.97
C HIS A 115 10.39 -10.41 5.94
N PRO A 116 10.51 -11.75 5.96
CA PRO A 116 9.67 -12.64 6.76
C PRO A 116 9.62 -12.27 8.25
N ALA A 117 10.76 -11.85 8.83
CA ALA A 117 10.84 -11.38 10.21
C ALA A 117 10.01 -10.12 10.53
N ARG A 118 9.37 -9.49 9.53
CA ARG A 118 8.51 -8.31 9.64
C ARG A 118 7.10 -8.56 9.10
N MET A 119 6.73 -9.82 8.89
CA MET A 119 5.43 -10.24 8.39
C MET A 119 4.68 -11.07 9.44
N ALA A 120 3.36 -11.01 9.40
CA ALA A 120 2.46 -11.87 10.15
C ALA A 120 1.33 -12.31 9.23
N VAL A 121 0.85 -13.54 9.41
CA VAL A 121 -0.26 -14.17 8.68
C VAL A 121 -1.29 -14.66 9.68
#